data_AF-A0A7L3K422-F1
#
_entry.id   AF-A0A7L3K422-F1
#
_cell.length_a   1.000
_cell.length_b   1.000
_cell.length_c   1.000
_cell.angle_alpha   90.00
_cell.angle_beta   90.00
_cell.angle_gamma   90.00
#
_symmetry.space_group_name_H-M   'P 1'
#
loop_
_entity.id
_entity.type
_entity.pdbx_description
1 polymer ?
#
loop_
_entity_poly.entity_id
_entity_poly.type
_entity_poly.pdbx_seq_one_letter_code
_entity_poly.pdbx_strand_id
1 'polypeptide(L)'
;VSRPQTSPEDLKALLGKVHRLNETFRELQLQLLPPPPPPRGDLLEHVWRLQDLLQNHSDSLLLLSGSLRRLEGLLRALQGQAGQTERSLARLWDSLGQQGDTAQLELSRLSVEANGSRLLLEHHQHLLGRLGGRLEALGEQVAALAGAVDSANRSLSYDVRVQHARLRDLQGMLGNASAEARRMRAAHEAMERQLRMELALLNNVTEELRLQDWEHSAALRNVSVIRGPPGPKGDRGTEGMEGEPGLPGLPGLRGLPGERGPPGPHGLKGDQGELGPRGPAGTRGFKG
;
A
#
# COMPACT_ATOMS: atom_id res chain seq x y z
N VAL A 1 92.05 -104.42 134.11
CA VAL A 1 91.42 -105.75 133.95
C VAL A 1 90.43 -105.69 132.79
N SER A 2 90.62 -106.58 131.82
CA SER A 2 89.64 -107.08 130.85
C SER A 2 89.05 -106.15 129.78
N ARG A 3 89.61 -106.30 128.57
CA ARG A 3 88.90 -106.22 127.28
C ARG A 3 87.62 -107.07 127.33
N PRO A 4 86.50 -106.64 126.74
CA PRO A 4 85.59 -107.57 126.10
C PRO A 4 86.04 -107.79 124.66
N GLN A 5 86.11 -109.07 124.30
CA GLN A 5 86.25 -109.53 122.93
C GLN A 5 84.94 -109.24 122.20
N THR A 6 84.98 -108.50 121.10
CA THR A 6 83.92 -108.54 120.09
C THR A 6 84.36 -109.48 118.98
N SER A 7 83.44 -110.36 118.61
CA SER A 7 83.66 -111.52 117.76
C SER A 7 83.81 -111.09 116.28
N PRO A 8 84.47 -111.90 115.42
CA PRO A 8 84.65 -111.57 114.00
C PRO A 8 83.34 -111.50 113.19
N GLU A 9 82.21 -111.93 113.74
CA GLU A 9 80.88 -111.79 113.11
C GLU A 9 80.33 -110.37 113.22
N ASP A 10 80.63 -109.65 114.30
CA ASP A 10 80.17 -108.27 114.54
C ASP A 10 80.79 -107.28 113.54
N LEU A 11 82.05 -107.49 113.16
CA LEU A 11 82.75 -106.67 112.15
C LEU A 11 82.19 -106.86 110.74
N LYS A 12 81.79 -108.09 110.36
CA LYS A 12 81.10 -108.35 109.08
C LYS A 12 79.71 -107.71 109.05
N ALA A 13 78.98 -107.76 110.17
CA ALA A 13 77.68 -107.10 110.30
C ALA A 13 77.80 -105.57 110.21
N LEU A 14 78.86 -104.98 110.79
CA LEU A 14 79.13 -103.55 110.71
C LEU A 14 79.56 -103.11 109.31
N LEU A 15 80.42 -103.87 108.62
CA LEU A 15 80.81 -103.61 107.23
C LEU A 15 79.61 -103.73 106.28
N GLY A 16 78.73 -104.72 106.48
CA GLY A 16 77.49 -104.85 105.71
C GLY A 16 76.53 -103.68 105.96
N LYS A 17 76.44 -103.17 107.19
CA LYS A 17 75.67 -101.97 107.53
C LYS A 17 76.27 -100.71 106.89
N VAL A 18 77.59 -100.56 106.89
CA VAL A 18 78.28 -99.44 106.24
C VAL A 18 78.09 -99.47 104.72
N HIS A 19 78.14 -100.65 104.09
CA HIS A 19 77.89 -100.77 102.65
C HIS A 19 76.45 -100.40 102.28
N ARG A 20 75.46 -100.87 103.04
CA ARG A 20 74.06 -100.47 102.84
C ARG A 20 73.87 -98.98 103.06
N LEU A 21 74.52 -98.39 104.07
CA LEU A 21 74.42 -96.96 104.33
C LEU A 21 75.03 -96.15 103.17
N ASN A 22 76.13 -96.63 102.59
CA ASN A 22 76.76 -96.02 101.43
C ASN A 22 75.92 -96.15 100.15
N GLU A 23 75.24 -97.28 99.95
CA GLU A 23 74.25 -97.44 98.86
C GLU A 23 73.07 -96.49 99.05
N THR A 24 72.50 -96.41 100.26
CA THR A 24 71.40 -95.47 100.54
C THR A 24 71.83 -94.01 100.41
N PHE A 25 73.09 -93.67 100.73
CA PHE A 25 73.62 -92.32 100.52
C PHE A 25 73.76 -91.99 99.03
N ARG A 26 74.14 -92.98 98.21
CA ARG A 26 74.26 -92.83 96.77
C ARG A 26 72.89 -92.71 96.08
N GLU A 27 71.89 -93.44 96.57
CA GLU A 27 70.49 -93.31 96.13
C GLU A 27 69.89 -91.96 96.55
N LEU A 28 70.16 -91.49 97.76
CA LEU A 28 69.74 -90.18 98.22
C LEU A 28 70.43 -89.05 97.43
N GLN A 29 71.70 -89.19 97.04
CA GLN A 29 72.38 -88.24 96.17
C GLN A 29 71.77 -88.15 94.76
N LEU A 30 71.27 -89.27 94.22
CA LEU A 30 70.60 -89.30 92.91
C LEU A 30 69.19 -88.69 92.96
N GLN A 31 68.51 -88.79 94.11
CA GLN A 31 67.19 -88.17 94.32
C GLN A 31 67.26 -86.67 94.63
N LEU A 32 68.39 -86.16 95.12
CA LEU A 32 68.60 -84.74 95.46
C LEU A 32 69.20 -83.90 94.32
N LEU A 33 69.42 -84.48 93.13
CA LEU A 33 69.81 -83.72 91.96
C LEU A 33 68.58 -82.94 91.43
N PRO A 34 68.60 -81.59 91.39
CA PRO A 34 67.47 -80.83 90.86
C PRO A 34 67.28 -81.14 89.36
N PRO A 35 66.02 -81.15 88.85
CA PRO A 35 65.78 -81.35 87.42
C PRO A 35 66.45 -80.23 86.60
N PRO A 36 66.94 -80.52 85.38
CA PRO A 36 67.49 -79.49 84.51
C PRO A 36 66.39 -78.45 84.21
N PRO A 37 66.71 -77.14 84.15
CA PRO A 37 65.74 -76.14 83.76
C PRO A 37 65.23 -76.43 82.34
N PRO A 38 63.95 -76.14 82.02
CA PRO A 38 63.42 -76.34 80.68
C PRO A 38 64.24 -75.54 79.65
N PRO A 39 64.34 -76.00 78.39
CA PRO A 39 65.16 -75.31 77.40
C PRO A 39 64.56 -73.93 77.16
N ARG A 40 65.23 -72.87 77.63
CA ARG A 40 64.84 -71.47 77.37
C ARG A 40 64.70 -71.17 75.87
N GLY A 41 65.28 -72.01 75.00
CA GLY A 41 65.19 -71.93 73.54
C GLY A 41 63.76 -71.95 73.00
N ASP A 42 62.90 -72.88 73.44
CA ASP A 42 61.56 -73.03 72.86
C ASP A 42 60.64 -71.86 73.20
N LEU A 43 60.68 -71.37 74.45
CA LEU A 43 59.92 -70.18 74.85
C LEU A 43 60.43 -68.92 74.16
N LEU A 44 61.75 -68.78 74.01
CA LEU A 44 62.34 -67.65 73.27
C LEU A 44 61.95 -67.69 71.78
N GLU A 45 61.88 -68.86 71.17
CA GLU A 45 61.43 -69.02 69.78
C GLU A 45 59.96 -68.63 69.61
N HIS A 46 59.08 -69.07 70.51
CA HIS A 46 57.67 -68.67 70.49
C HIS A 46 57.48 -67.17 70.72
N VAL A 47 58.28 -66.56 71.62
CA VAL A 47 58.28 -65.11 71.85
C VAL A 47 58.77 -64.36 70.60
N TRP A 48 59.81 -64.84 69.93
CA TRP A 48 60.30 -64.27 68.68
C TRP A 48 59.27 -64.38 67.55
N ARG A 49 58.62 -65.53 67.39
CA ARG A 49 57.55 -65.71 66.39
C ARG A 49 56.35 -64.80 66.66
N LEU A 50 55.95 -64.65 67.92
CA LEU A 50 54.91 -63.70 68.32
C LEU A 50 55.31 -62.25 68.05
N GLN A 51 56.56 -61.90 68.32
CA GLN A 51 57.10 -60.58 68.04
C GLN A 51 57.09 -60.28 66.53
N ASP A 52 57.51 -61.24 65.71
CA ASP A 52 57.47 -61.11 64.24
C ASP A 52 56.03 -61.00 63.72
N LEU A 53 55.10 -61.80 64.25
CA LEU A 53 53.68 -61.70 63.92
C LEU A 53 53.10 -60.33 64.28
N LEU A 54 53.41 -59.82 65.48
CA LEU A 54 52.98 -58.50 65.93
C LEU A 54 53.59 -57.39 65.06
N GLN A 55 54.86 -57.54 64.68
CA GLN A 55 55.55 -56.61 63.78
C GLN A 55 54.88 -56.58 62.40
N ASN A 56 54.64 -57.75 61.80
CA ASN A 56 53.94 -57.89 60.53
C ASN A 56 52.51 -57.33 60.56
N HIS A 57 51.80 -57.54 61.67
CA HIS A 57 50.47 -56.92 61.87
C HIS A 57 50.58 -55.40 62.01
N SER A 58 51.59 -54.89 62.72
CA SER A 58 51.81 -53.45 62.86
C SER A 58 52.13 -52.78 61.52
N ASP A 59 52.95 -53.42 60.68
CA ASP A 59 53.27 -52.94 59.33
C ASP A 59 52.03 -52.98 58.41
N SER A 60 51.23 -54.05 58.53
CA SER A 60 49.96 -54.17 57.80
C SER A 60 48.96 -53.08 58.20
N LEU A 61 48.86 -52.75 59.48
CA LEU A 61 48.00 -51.66 59.98
C LEU A 61 48.51 -50.28 59.54
N LEU A 62 49.82 -50.07 59.49
CA LEU A 62 50.42 -48.84 58.96
C LEU A 62 50.12 -48.66 57.46
N LEU A 63 50.23 -49.73 56.67
CA LEU A 63 49.85 -49.74 55.26
C LEU A 63 48.36 -49.45 55.08
N LEU A 64 47.50 -50.08 55.89
CA LEU A 64 46.06 -49.87 55.86
C LEU A 64 45.71 -48.41 56.20
N SER A 65 46.30 -47.84 57.26
CA SER A 65 46.16 -46.43 57.63
C SER A 65 46.59 -45.50 56.48
N GLY A 66 47.73 -45.78 55.83
CA GLY A 66 48.20 -45.04 54.66
C GLY A 66 47.26 -45.15 53.45
N SER A 67 46.56 -46.28 53.28
CA SER A 67 45.56 -46.47 52.23
C SER A 67 44.26 -45.72 52.53
N LEU A 68 43.77 -45.77 53.78
CA LEU A 68 42.58 -45.04 54.23
C LEU A 68 42.76 -43.53 54.09
N ARG A 69 43.93 -43.01 54.47
CA ARG A 69 44.24 -41.59 54.34
C ARG A 69 44.31 -41.13 52.88
N ARG A 70 44.79 -41.98 51.97
CA ARG A 70 44.74 -41.73 50.52
C ARG A 70 43.31 -41.73 50.00
N LEU A 71 42.50 -42.68 50.42
CA LEU A 71 41.09 -42.79 50.01
C LEU A 71 40.26 -41.60 50.51
N GLU A 72 40.50 -41.13 51.74
CA GLU A 72 39.90 -39.91 52.29
C GLU A 72 40.30 -38.67 51.47
N GLY A 73 41.57 -38.58 51.06
CA GLY A 73 42.04 -37.52 50.16
C GLY A 73 41.34 -37.54 48.80
N LEU A 74 41.18 -38.72 48.20
CA LEU A 74 40.46 -38.89 46.94
C LEU A 74 38.97 -38.53 47.07
N LEU A 75 38.31 -38.94 48.16
CA LEU A 75 36.91 -38.59 48.42
C LEU A 75 36.73 -37.07 48.56
N ARG A 76 37.63 -36.37 49.27
CA ARG A 76 37.61 -34.91 49.37
C ARG A 76 37.82 -34.23 48.02
N ALA A 77 38.73 -34.76 47.20
CA ALA A 77 38.95 -34.24 45.85
C ALA A 77 37.72 -34.43 44.96
N LEU A 78 37.10 -35.61 44.98
CA LEU A 78 35.85 -35.90 44.27
C LEU A 78 34.71 -34.98 44.73
N GLN A 79 34.57 -34.76 46.04
CA GLN A 79 33.56 -33.86 46.58
C GLN A 79 33.79 -32.40 46.16
N GLY A 80 35.05 -31.96 46.11
CA GLY A 80 35.43 -30.66 45.57
C GLY A 80 35.06 -30.54 44.07
N GLN A 81 35.33 -31.59 43.29
CA GLN A 81 35.02 -31.62 41.86
C GLN A 81 33.51 -31.65 41.59
N ALA A 82 32.74 -32.42 42.37
CA ALA A 82 31.28 -32.44 42.31
C ALA A 82 30.69 -31.05 42.61
N GLY A 83 31.20 -30.35 43.64
CA GLY A 83 30.78 -28.98 43.94
C GLY A 83 31.14 -27.98 42.83
N GLN A 84 32.25 -28.18 42.12
CA GLN A 84 32.59 -27.37 40.94
C GLN A 84 31.65 -27.65 39.77
N THR A 85 31.29 -28.91 39.52
CA THR A 85 30.37 -29.26 38.44
C THR A 85 28.95 -28.76 38.70
N GLU A 86 28.49 -28.80 39.94
CA GLU A 86 27.20 -28.21 40.33
C GLU A 86 27.17 -26.71 40.06
N ARG A 87 28.23 -25.99 40.41
CA ARG A 87 28.36 -24.55 40.13
C ARG A 87 28.43 -24.25 38.64
N SER A 88 29.13 -25.07 37.86
CA SER A 88 29.17 -24.88 36.40
C SER A 88 27.82 -25.15 35.76
N LEU A 89 27.10 -26.19 36.21
CA LEU A 89 25.75 -26.48 35.76
C LEU A 89 24.78 -25.34 36.10
N ALA A 90 24.85 -24.79 37.32
CA ALA A 90 24.03 -23.64 37.71
C ALA A 90 24.27 -22.43 36.78
N ARG A 91 25.53 -22.09 36.48
CA ARG A 91 25.86 -20.99 35.55
C ARG A 91 25.34 -21.25 34.14
N LEU A 92 25.40 -22.49 33.67
CA LEU A 92 24.86 -22.86 32.36
C LEU A 92 23.34 -22.71 32.33
N TRP A 93 22.64 -23.13 33.39
CA TRP A 93 21.21 -22.95 33.51
C TRP A 93 20.80 -21.48 33.52
N ASP A 94 21.52 -20.64 34.28
CA ASP A 94 21.28 -19.20 34.30
C ASP A 94 21.49 -18.57 32.90
N SER A 95 22.58 -18.95 32.22
CA SER A 95 22.86 -18.47 30.86
C SER A 95 21.81 -18.94 29.86
N LEU A 96 21.32 -20.18 29.97
CA LEU A 96 20.30 -20.72 29.09
C LEU A 96 18.96 -20.01 29.32
N GLY A 97 18.63 -19.72 30.58
CA GLY A 97 17.45 -18.92 30.96
C GLY A 97 17.52 -17.51 30.37
N GLN A 98 18.64 -16.81 30.56
CA GLN A 98 18.85 -15.48 29.98
C GLN A 98 18.78 -15.48 28.45
N GLN A 99 19.33 -16.51 27.79
CA GLN A 99 19.21 -16.66 26.34
C GLN A 99 17.76 -16.91 25.91
N GLY A 100 17.00 -17.72 26.67
CA GLY A 100 15.58 -17.93 26.43
C GLY A 100 14.78 -16.62 26.54
N ASP A 101 14.99 -15.86 27.61
CA ASP A 101 14.30 -14.59 27.86
C ASP A 101 14.61 -13.55 26.77
N THR A 102 15.89 -13.42 26.41
CA THR A 102 16.33 -12.50 25.34
C THR A 102 15.77 -12.92 23.98
N ALA A 103 15.81 -14.21 23.64
CA ALA A 103 15.21 -14.71 22.41
C ALA A 103 13.69 -14.45 22.37
N GLN A 104 12.99 -14.63 23.49
CA GLN A 104 11.54 -14.42 23.56
C GLN A 104 11.16 -12.93 23.43
N LEU A 105 11.97 -12.03 24.01
CA LEU A 105 11.82 -10.59 23.82
C LEU A 105 12.05 -10.19 22.36
N GLU A 106 13.10 -10.69 21.71
CA GLU A 106 13.39 -10.40 20.31
C GLU A 106 12.31 -10.96 19.38
N LEU A 107 11.80 -12.17 19.62
CA LEU A 107 10.68 -12.73 18.86
C LEU A 107 9.41 -11.89 19.01
N SER A 108 9.12 -11.44 20.23
CA SER A 108 7.96 -10.57 20.50
C SER A 108 8.09 -9.23 19.79
N ARG A 109 9.30 -8.64 19.83
CA ARG A 109 9.62 -7.39 19.14
C ARG A 109 9.47 -7.54 17.62
N LEU A 110 10.08 -8.55 17.03
CA LEU A 110 9.98 -8.84 15.60
C LEU A 110 8.54 -9.12 15.18
N SER A 111 7.74 -9.79 16.02
CA SER A 111 6.32 -10.01 15.75
C SER A 111 5.54 -8.69 15.71
N VAL A 112 5.83 -7.75 16.61
CA VAL A 112 5.19 -6.43 16.61
C VAL A 112 5.61 -5.62 15.38
N GLU A 113 6.91 -5.61 15.05
CA GLU A 113 7.44 -4.93 13.86
C GLU A 113 6.82 -5.51 12.58
N ALA A 114 6.78 -6.84 12.44
CA ALA A 114 6.17 -7.52 11.30
C ALA A 114 4.67 -7.23 11.17
N ASN A 115 3.92 -7.22 12.29
CA ASN A 115 2.52 -6.84 12.29
C ASN A 115 2.32 -5.37 11.88
N GLY A 116 3.19 -4.48 12.33
CA GLY A 116 3.19 -3.07 11.91
C GLY A 116 3.44 -2.91 10.42
N SER A 117 4.44 -3.60 9.88
CA SER A 117 4.73 -3.63 8.44
C SER A 117 3.55 -4.17 7.64
N ARG A 118 2.90 -5.23 8.11
CA ARG A 118 1.71 -5.81 7.46
C ARG A 118 0.55 -4.82 7.38
N LEU A 119 0.22 -4.16 8.50
CA LEU A 119 -0.84 -3.14 8.53
C LEU A 119 -0.53 -1.96 7.61
N LEU A 120 0.74 -1.54 7.53
CA LEU A 120 1.17 -0.47 6.63
C LEU A 120 1.03 -0.89 5.16
N LEU A 121 1.35 -2.13 4.81
CA LEU A 121 1.14 -2.66 3.47
C LEU A 121 -0.35 -2.75 3.11
N GLU A 122 -1.20 -3.23 4.02
CA GLU A 122 -2.66 -3.25 3.84
C GLU A 122 -3.21 -1.83 3.63
N HIS A 123 -2.70 -0.84 4.38
CA HIS A 123 -3.07 0.55 4.19
C HIS A 123 -2.67 1.08 2.80
N HIS A 124 -1.45 0.81 2.34
CA HIS A 124 -0.99 1.21 1.00
C HIS A 124 -1.80 0.53 -0.09
N GLN A 125 -2.13 -0.75 0.05
CA GLN A 125 -2.97 -1.48 -0.89
C GLN A 125 -4.35 -0.83 -1.02
N HIS A 126 -4.95 -0.40 0.09
CA HIS A 126 -6.23 0.32 0.08
C HIS A 126 -6.13 1.70 -0.59
N LEU A 127 -5.06 2.45 -0.33
CA LEU A 127 -4.82 3.74 -0.99
C LEU A 127 -4.64 3.58 -2.50
N LEU A 128 -3.87 2.58 -2.93
CA LEU A 128 -3.68 2.25 -4.35
C LEU A 128 -5.01 1.84 -4.99
N GLY A 129 -5.84 1.06 -4.31
CA GLY A 129 -7.18 0.71 -4.80
C GLY A 129 -8.07 1.94 -4.99
N ARG A 130 -8.07 2.89 -4.04
CA ARG A 130 -8.80 4.17 -4.20
C ARG A 130 -8.28 5.02 -5.35
N LEU A 131 -6.97 5.08 -5.53
CA LEU A 131 -6.36 5.80 -6.65
C LEU A 131 -6.74 5.16 -7.98
N GLY A 132 -6.69 3.83 -8.07
CA GLY A 132 -7.16 3.08 -9.23
C GLY A 132 -8.61 3.41 -9.59
N GLY A 133 -9.53 3.31 -8.64
CA GLY A 133 -10.94 3.65 -8.88
C GLY A 133 -11.18 5.11 -9.27
N ARG A 134 -10.37 6.05 -8.76
CA ARG A 134 -10.42 7.46 -9.21
C ARG A 134 -9.92 7.63 -10.63
N LEU A 135 -8.87 6.92 -11.03
CA LEU A 135 -8.35 6.95 -12.39
C LEU A 135 -9.33 6.34 -13.39
N GLU A 136 -9.99 5.24 -13.03
CA GLU A 136 -11.05 4.64 -13.84
C GLU A 136 -12.21 5.61 -14.03
N ALA A 137 -12.73 6.20 -12.95
CA ALA A 137 -13.80 7.20 -13.02
C ALA A 137 -13.41 8.43 -13.86
N LEU A 138 -12.16 8.87 -13.77
CA LEU A 138 -11.65 9.97 -14.59
C LEU A 138 -11.53 9.55 -16.07
N GLY A 139 -11.13 8.31 -16.34
CA GLY A 139 -11.12 7.74 -17.68
C GLY A 139 -12.51 7.71 -18.31
N GLU A 140 -13.53 7.28 -17.56
CA GLU A 140 -14.93 7.31 -18.01
C GLU A 140 -15.41 8.75 -18.31
N GLN A 141 -15.07 9.72 -17.44
CA GLN A 141 -15.40 11.12 -17.67
C GLN A 141 -14.74 11.69 -18.93
N VAL A 142 -13.46 11.37 -19.17
CA VAL A 142 -12.75 11.78 -20.38
C VAL A 142 -13.37 11.15 -21.62
N ALA A 143 -13.74 9.86 -21.57
CA ALA A 143 -14.41 9.18 -22.67
C ALA A 143 -15.79 9.80 -22.97
N ALA A 144 -16.57 10.11 -21.93
CA ALA A 144 -17.85 10.79 -22.07
C ALA A 144 -17.70 12.19 -22.68
N LEU A 145 -16.69 12.95 -22.22
CA LEU A 145 -16.37 14.27 -22.78
C LEU A 145 -15.96 14.18 -24.24
N ALA A 146 -15.10 13.22 -24.60
CA ALA A 146 -14.70 13.00 -25.98
C ALA A 146 -15.91 12.69 -26.87
N GLY A 147 -16.81 11.82 -26.42
CA GLY A 147 -18.06 11.54 -27.13
C GLY A 147 -18.96 12.76 -27.29
N ALA A 148 -19.07 13.60 -26.26
CA ALA A 148 -19.82 14.85 -26.32
C ALA A 148 -19.20 15.83 -27.33
N VAL A 149 -17.88 16.00 -27.31
CA VAL A 149 -17.15 16.86 -28.26
C VAL A 149 -17.32 16.36 -29.69
N ASP A 150 -17.20 15.06 -29.93
CA ASP A 150 -17.42 14.46 -31.25
C ASP A 150 -18.85 14.70 -31.75
N SER A 151 -19.85 14.55 -30.88
CA SER A 151 -21.24 14.80 -31.23
C SER A 151 -21.49 16.27 -31.59
N ALA A 152 -20.93 17.21 -30.82
CA ALA A 152 -21.03 18.64 -31.07
C ALA A 152 -20.29 19.03 -32.35
N ASN A 153 -19.12 18.46 -32.60
CA ASN A 153 -18.37 18.70 -33.83
C ASN A 153 -19.15 18.22 -35.06
N ARG A 154 -19.82 17.06 -34.98
CA ARG A 154 -20.68 16.56 -36.06
C ARG A 154 -21.89 17.46 -36.31
N SER A 155 -22.57 17.94 -35.26
CA SER A 155 -23.72 18.84 -35.43
C SER A 155 -23.29 20.18 -36.02
N LEU A 156 -22.23 20.80 -35.50
CA LEU A 156 -21.67 22.04 -36.02
C LEU A 156 -21.22 21.88 -37.48
N SER A 157 -20.53 20.80 -37.82
CA SER A 157 -20.13 20.52 -39.21
C SER A 157 -21.33 20.33 -40.13
N TYR A 158 -22.40 19.71 -39.66
CA TYR A 158 -23.66 19.61 -40.40
C TYR A 158 -24.30 20.99 -40.61
N ASP A 159 -24.46 21.77 -39.55
CA ASP A 159 -25.06 23.10 -39.60
C ASP A 159 -24.28 24.04 -40.52
N VAL A 160 -22.94 24.06 -40.41
CA VAL A 160 -22.06 24.84 -41.29
C VAL A 160 -22.28 24.43 -42.76
N ARG A 161 -22.38 23.14 -43.07
CA ARG A 161 -22.66 22.68 -44.44
C ARG A 161 -24.03 23.16 -44.94
N VAL A 162 -25.06 23.07 -44.11
CA VAL A 162 -26.42 23.53 -44.46
C VAL A 162 -26.44 25.04 -44.70
N GLN A 163 -25.82 25.84 -43.82
CA GLN A 163 -25.76 27.29 -44.00
C GLN A 163 -24.94 27.67 -45.22
N HIS A 164 -23.84 26.96 -45.49
CA HIS A 164 -23.05 27.21 -46.69
C HIS A 164 -23.83 26.91 -47.98
N ALA A 165 -24.67 25.86 -48.00
CA ALA A 165 -25.56 25.59 -49.12
C ALA A 165 -26.61 26.71 -49.31
N ARG A 166 -27.28 27.14 -48.23
CA ARG A 166 -28.25 28.24 -48.28
C ARG A 166 -27.63 29.55 -48.77
N LEU A 167 -26.42 29.88 -48.32
CA LEU A 167 -25.70 31.06 -48.79
C LEU A 167 -25.39 30.97 -50.28
N ARG A 168 -25.02 29.79 -50.78
CA ARG A 168 -24.78 29.57 -52.22
C ARG A 168 -26.06 29.75 -53.04
N ASP A 169 -27.19 29.25 -52.56
CA ASP A 169 -28.48 29.42 -53.22
C ASP A 169 -28.88 30.90 -53.27
N LEU A 170 -28.71 31.61 -52.15
CA LEU A 170 -28.94 33.06 -52.06
C LEU A 170 -28.03 33.84 -53.02
N GLN A 171 -26.75 33.48 -53.13
CA GLN A 171 -25.82 34.08 -54.08
C GLN A 171 -26.28 33.86 -55.53
N GLY A 172 -26.80 32.67 -55.86
CA GLY A 172 -27.39 32.38 -57.16
C GLY A 172 -28.61 33.25 -57.46
N MET A 173 -29.55 33.36 -56.51
CA MET A 173 -30.72 34.23 -56.65
C MET A 173 -30.35 35.70 -56.82
N LEU A 174 -29.38 36.19 -56.04
CA LEU A 174 -28.91 37.56 -56.11
C LEU A 174 -28.19 37.84 -57.45
N GLY A 175 -27.43 36.86 -57.94
CA GLY A 175 -26.85 36.87 -59.28
C GLY A 175 -27.90 37.03 -60.37
N ASN A 176 -28.96 36.20 -60.34
CA ASN A 176 -30.07 36.27 -61.29
C ASN A 176 -30.82 37.60 -61.22
N ALA A 177 -31.17 38.06 -60.01
CA ALA A 177 -31.84 39.34 -59.81
C ALA A 177 -30.98 40.50 -60.32
N SER A 178 -29.66 40.46 -60.10
CA SER A 178 -28.74 41.48 -60.61
C SER A 178 -28.63 41.47 -62.15
N ALA A 179 -28.72 40.29 -62.78
CA ALA A 179 -28.71 40.16 -64.23
C ALA A 179 -30.02 40.70 -64.82
N GLU A 180 -31.15 40.40 -64.19
CA GLU A 180 -32.46 40.90 -64.59
C GLU A 180 -32.55 42.42 -64.46
N ALA A 181 -32.06 42.98 -63.35
CA ALA A 181 -31.99 44.43 -63.17
C ALA A 181 -31.11 45.10 -64.25
N ARG A 182 -30.01 44.46 -64.66
CA ARG A 182 -29.16 44.95 -65.77
C ARG A 182 -29.88 44.90 -67.11
N ARG A 183 -30.60 43.82 -67.42
CA ARG A 183 -31.41 43.70 -68.63
C ARG A 183 -32.51 44.77 -68.69
N MET A 184 -33.21 44.97 -67.58
CA MET A 184 -34.27 45.97 -67.48
C MET A 184 -33.73 47.39 -67.70
N ARG A 185 -32.56 47.72 -67.11
CA ARG A 185 -31.88 49.01 -67.37
C ARG A 185 -31.51 49.18 -68.83
N ALA A 186 -30.90 48.17 -69.46
CA ALA A 186 -30.54 48.23 -70.87
C ALA A 186 -31.76 48.38 -71.79
N ALA A 187 -32.87 47.70 -71.46
CA ALA A 187 -34.14 47.84 -72.17
C ALA A 187 -34.73 49.25 -72.01
N HIS A 188 -34.67 49.82 -70.80
CA HIS A 188 -35.11 51.19 -70.53
C HIS A 188 -34.30 52.21 -71.33
N GLU A 189 -32.97 52.11 -71.32
CA GLU A 189 -32.08 52.96 -72.12
C GLU A 189 -32.32 52.83 -73.63
N ALA A 190 -32.64 51.63 -74.12
CA ALA A 190 -33.00 51.43 -75.52
C ALA A 190 -34.34 52.10 -75.86
N MET A 191 -35.33 51.98 -74.96
CA MET A 191 -36.64 52.60 -75.12
C MET A 191 -36.54 54.13 -75.09
N GLU A 192 -35.75 54.71 -74.19
CA GLU A 192 -35.50 56.15 -74.17
C GLU A 192 -34.86 56.64 -75.47
N ARG A 193 -33.88 55.89 -76.01
CA ARG A 193 -33.26 56.20 -77.30
C ARG A 193 -34.28 56.14 -78.44
N GLN A 194 -35.15 55.13 -78.46
CA GLN A 194 -36.24 55.02 -79.44
C GLN A 194 -37.18 56.23 -79.33
N LEU A 195 -37.65 56.56 -78.13
CA LEU A 195 -38.55 57.71 -77.92
C LEU A 195 -37.92 59.03 -78.38
N ARG A 196 -36.63 59.23 -78.12
CA ARG A 196 -35.91 60.41 -78.63
C ARG A 196 -35.86 60.45 -80.16
N MET A 197 -35.65 59.30 -80.81
CA MET A 197 -35.69 59.18 -82.27
C MET A 197 -37.08 59.51 -82.82
N GLU A 198 -38.14 58.92 -82.27
CA GLU A 198 -39.52 59.16 -82.68
C GLU A 198 -39.93 60.62 -82.47
N LEU A 199 -39.53 61.24 -81.35
CA LEU A 199 -39.76 62.67 -81.11
C LEU A 199 -39.01 63.55 -82.11
N ALA A 200 -37.80 63.17 -82.51
CA ALA A 200 -37.05 63.89 -83.54
C ALA A 200 -37.74 63.77 -84.92
N LEU A 201 -38.25 62.59 -85.27
CA LEU A 201 -39.05 62.38 -86.47
C LEU A 201 -40.33 63.21 -86.44
N LEU A 202 -41.06 63.17 -85.32
CA LEU A 202 -42.29 63.95 -85.15
C LEU A 202 -42.01 65.44 -85.30
N ASN A 203 -40.95 65.95 -84.67
CA ASN A 203 -40.53 67.35 -84.80
C ASN A 203 -40.19 67.73 -86.25
N ASN A 204 -39.52 66.86 -87.01
CA ASN A 204 -39.28 67.10 -88.43
C ASN A 204 -40.59 67.16 -89.22
N VAL A 205 -41.52 66.23 -88.98
CA VAL A 205 -42.83 66.21 -89.64
C VAL A 205 -43.64 67.45 -89.28
N THR A 206 -43.65 67.91 -88.02
CA THR A 206 -44.32 69.16 -87.65
C THR A 206 -43.68 70.37 -88.28
N GLU A 207 -42.36 70.45 -88.40
CA GLU A 207 -41.72 71.55 -89.13
C GLU A 207 -42.02 71.49 -90.64
N GLU A 208 -42.05 70.32 -91.27
CA GLU A 208 -42.47 70.14 -92.67
C GLU A 208 -43.92 70.59 -92.89
N LEU A 209 -44.85 70.15 -92.03
CA LEU A 209 -46.25 70.58 -92.07
C LEU A 209 -46.38 72.07 -91.82
N ARG A 210 -45.61 72.65 -90.89
CA ARG A 210 -45.59 74.09 -90.61
C ARG A 210 -45.07 74.90 -91.80
N LEU A 211 -44.05 74.40 -92.50
CA LEU A 211 -43.54 74.98 -93.74
C LEU A 211 -44.61 74.90 -94.85
N GLN A 212 -45.28 73.76 -95.01
CA GLN A 212 -46.39 73.63 -95.94
C GLN A 212 -47.55 74.58 -95.60
N ASP A 213 -47.96 74.69 -94.34
CA ASP A 213 -49.01 75.61 -93.91
C ASP A 213 -48.59 77.07 -94.14
N TRP A 214 -47.32 77.41 -93.96
CA TRP A 214 -46.79 78.73 -94.29
C TRP A 214 -46.80 79.00 -95.80
N GLU A 215 -46.46 78.02 -96.64
CA GLU A 215 -46.55 78.13 -98.11
C GLU A 215 -48.01 78.24 -98.58
N HIS A 216 -48.92 77.45 -98.03
CA HIS A 216 -50.36 77.54 -98.30
C HIS A 216 -50.96 78.86 -97.80
N SER A 217 -50.52 79.37 -96.63
CA SER A 217 -50.96 80.65 -96.07
C SER A 217 -50.38 81.84 -96.82
N ALA A 218 -49.16 81.73 -97.38
CA ALA A 218 -48.59 82.71 -98.31
C ALA A 218 -49.35 82.74 -99.65
N ALA A 219 -49.75 81.57 -100.17
CA ALA A 219 -50.62 81.47 -101.35
C ALA A 219 -52.02 82.07 -101.08
N LEU A 220 -52.56 81.87 -99.88
CA LEU A 220 -53.83 82.45 -99.45
C LEU A 220 -53.73 83.94 -99.07
N ARG A 221 -52.54 84.50 -98.82
CA ARG A 221 -52.36 85.93 -98.49
C ARG A 221 -52.54 86.86 -99.70
N ASN A 222 -52.47 86.34 -100.93
CA ASN A 222 -52.73 87.10 -102.15
C ASN A 222 -54.20 87.14 -102.57
N VAL A 223 -55.09 86.43 -101.86
CA VAL A 223 -56.53 86.49 -102.09
C VAL A 223 -57.23 86.62 -100.76
N SER A 224 -57.97 87.72 -100.58
CA SER A 224 -58.90 88.03 -99.48
C SER A 224 -58.38 88.92 -98.34
N VAL A 225 -58.31 90.21 -98.68
CA VAL A 225 -59.01 91.25 -97.91
C VAL A 225 -60.49 90.84 -97.84
N ILE A 226 -61.05 90.66 -96.64
CA ILE A 226 -62.42 91.02 -96.20
C ILE A 226 -62.74 90.28 -94.89
N ARG A 227 -63.04 91.10 -93.88
CA ARG A 227 -63.41 90.77 -92.50
C ARG A 227 -64.84 90.24 -92.42
N GLY A 228 -65.06 89.10 -91.76
CA GLY A 228 -66.37 88.60 -91.32
C GLY A 228 -66.63 88.87 -89.82
N PRO A 229 -67.88 89.14 -89.39
CA PRO A 229 -68.24 89.46 -88.00
C PRO A 229 -68.23 88.24 -87.04
N PRO A 230 -68.17 88.47 -85.70
CA PRO A 230 -67.87 87.45 -84.69
C PRO A 230 -68.99 86.43 -84.46
N GLY A 231 -68.63 85.15 -84.29
CA GLY A 231 -69.56 84.09 -83.89
C GLY A 231 -69.92 84.12 -82.40
N PRO A 232 -71.13 83.65 -82.01
CA PRO A 232 -71.59 83.62 -80.63
C PRO A 232 -70.86 82.61 -79.74
N LYS A 233 -70.92 82.89 -78.44
CA LYS A 233 -70.19 82.35 -77.27
C LYS A 233 -70.20 80.81 -77.16
N GLY A 234 -69.02 80.20 -77.02
CA GLY A 234 -68.87 78.80 -76.64
C GLY A 234 -69.14 78.56 -75.15
N ASP A 235 -69.79 77.43 -74.86
CA ASP A 235 -70.22 77.02 -73.53
C ASP A 235 -69.06 76.86 -72.53
N ARG A 236 -69.34 77.16 -71.26
CA ARG A 236 -68.40 76.98 -70.14
C ARG A 236 -68.09 75.49 -70.01
N GLY A 237 -66.83 75.10 -70.21
CA GLY A 237 -66.37 73.74 -69.96
C GLY A 237 -66.72 73.31 -68.53
N THR A 238 -67.32 72.13 -68.40
CA THR A 238 -67.59 71.49 -67.11
C THR A 238 -66.27 71.28 -66.36
N GLU A 239 -66.26 71.63 -65.09
CA GLU A 239 -65.15 71.36 -64.16
C GLU A 239 -64.85 69.84 -64.20
N GLY A 240 -63.58 69.48 -64.40
CA GLY A 240 -63.17 68.08 -64.41
C GLY A 240 -63.45 67.44 -63.06
N MET A 241 -64.04 66.24 -63.05
CA MET A 241 -64.29 65.49 -61.82
C MET A 241 -62.96 65.27 -61.08
N GLU A 242 -62.96 65.56 -59.79
CA GLU A 242 -61.84 65.27 -58.89
C GLU A 242 -61.55 63.76 -58.92
N GLY A 243 -60.29 63.38 -59.20
CA GLY A 243 -59.91 61.98 -59.29
C GLY A 243 -60.16 61.25 -57.97
N GLU A 244 -60.70 60.04 -58.02
CA GLU A 244 -60.94 59.23 -56.83
C GLU A 244 -59.63 59.06 -56.03
N PRO A 245 -59.65 59.21 -54.69
CA PRO A 245 -58.48 58.95 -53.86
C PRO A 245 -57.96 57.53 -54.11
N GLY A 246 -56.65 57.40 -54.35
CA GLY A 246 -56.04 56.08 -54.53
C GLY A 246 -56.35 55.15 -53.36
N LEU A 247 -56.64 53.89 -53.66
CA LEU A 247 -56.94 52.86 -52.66
C LEU A 247 -55.86 52.83 -51.56
N PRO A 248 -56.23 52.78 -50.26
CA PRO A 248 -55.25 52.65 -49.19
C PRO A 248 -54.37 51.42 -49.42
N GLY A 249 -53.06 51.57 -49.21
CA GLY A 249 -52.13 50.44 -49.29
C GLY A 249 -52.55 49.30 -48.36
N LEU A 250 -52.39 48.06 -48.83
CA LEU A 250 -52.70 46.87 -48.03
C LEU A 250 -51.98 46.94 -46.66
N PRO A 251 -52.65 46.58 -45.55
CA PRO A 251 -52.00 46.52 -44.24
C PRO A 251 -50.77 45.61 -44.31
N GLY A 252 -49.65 46.05 -43.74
CA GLY A 252 -48.45 45.22 -43.64
C GLY A 252 -48.77 43.89 -42.93
N LEU A 253 -48.21 42.79 -43.44
CA LEU A 253 -48.37 41.46 -42.84
C LEU A 253 -47.96 41.51 -41.37
N ARG A 254 -48.84 41.05 -40.47
CA ARG A 254 -48.57 40.94 -39.04
C ARG A 254 -47.31 40.09 -38.84
N GLY A 255 -46.31 40.63 -38.15
CA GLY A 255 -45.10 39.89 -37.82
C GLY A 255 -45.43 38.56 -37.13
N LEU A 256 -44.70 37.50 -37.49
CA LEU A 256 -44.85 36.18 -36.88
C LEU A 256 -44.68 36.30 -35.36
N PRO A 257 -45.46 35.56 -34.55
CA PRO A 257 -45.26 35.51 -33.11
C PRO A 257 -43.80 35.13 -32.80
N GLY A 258 -43.15 35.84 -31.88
CA GLY A 258 -41.81 35.48 -31.45
C GLY A 258 -41.76 34.04 -30.93
N GLU A 259 -40.66 33.35 -31.21
CA GLU A 259 -40.47 31.97 -30.75
C GLU A 259 -40.63 31.87 -29.23
N ARG A 260 -41.31 30.81 -28.78
CA ARG A 260 -41.49 30.54 -27.34
C ARG A 260 -40.11 30.42 -26.71
N GLY A 261 -39.86 31.20 -25.66
CA GLY A 261 -38.60 31.13 -24.92
C GLY A 261 -38.29 29.69 -24.47
N PRO A 262 -37.00 29.31 -24.39
CA PRO A 262 -36.62 27.96 -24.01
C PRO A 262 -37.17 27.60 -22.61
N PRO A 263 -37.41 26.31 -22.33
CA PRO A 263 -37.81 25.86 -21.00
C PRO A 263 -36.82 26.36 -19.95
N GLY A 264 -37.32 26.82 -18.80
CA GLY A 264 -36.47 27.21 -17.69
C GLY A 264 -35.54 26.06 -17.26
N PRO A 265 -34.35 26.36 -16.73
CA PRO A 265 -33.43 25.32 -16.27
C PRO A 265 -34.09 24.45 -15.19
N HIS A 266 -33.76 23.16 -15.20
CA HIS A 266 -34.18 22.24 -14.14
C HIS A 266 -33.73 22.77 -12.78
N GLY A 267 -34.62 22.72 -11.79
CA GLY A 267 -34.30 23.11 -10.41
C GLY A 267 -33.14 22.29 -9.86
N LEU A 268 -32.25 22.95 -9.12
CA LEU A 268 -31.11 22.31 -8.47
C LEU A 268 -31.59 21.18 -7.55
N LYS A 269 -30.95 20.02 -7.66
CA LYS A 269 -31.18 18.88 -6.77
C LYS A 269 -30.88 19.33 -5.34
N GLY A 270 -31.82 19.11 -4.42
CA GLY A 270 -31.65 19.48 -3.02
C GLY A 270 -30.40 18.86 -2.42
N ASP A 271 -29.71 19.63 -1.56
CA ASP A 271 -28.48 19.22 -0.91
C ASP A 271 -28.66 17.93 -0.11
N GLN A 272 -27.66 17.06 -0.20
CA GLN A 272 -27.64 15.80 0.54
C GLN A 272 -27.57 16.12 2.04
N GLY A 273 -28.51 15.57 2.81
CA GLY A 273 -28.60 15.79 4.25
C GLY A 273 -27.28 15.48 4.96
N GLU A 274 -26.93 16.33 5.93
CA GLU A 274 -25.69 16.22 6.69
C GLU A 274 -25.56 14.88 7.42
N LEU A 275 -24.35 14.32 7.40
CA LEU A 275 -24.03 13.07 8.08
C LEU A 275 -24.20 13.27 9.60
N GLY A 276 -25.00 12.41 10.23
CA GLY A 276 -25.24 12.47 11.67
C GLY A 276 -23.94 12.45 12.50
N PRO A 277 -23.93 13.11 13.66
CA PRO A 277 -22.73 13.27 14.47
C PRO A 277 -22.17 11.91 14.93
N ARG A 278 -20.84 11.82 14.95
CA ARG A 278 -20.12 10.61 15.39
C ARG A 278 -20.44 10.31 16.86
N GLY A 279 -20.77 9.05 17.14
CA GLY A 279 -21.07 8.60 18.51
C GLY A 279 -19.89 8.84 19.49
N PRO A 280 -20.19 9.00 20.79
CA PRO A 280 -19.19 9.33 21.81
C PRO A 280 -18.12 8.25 21.94
N ALA A 281 -16.90 8.67 22.27
CA ALA A 281 -15.77 7.77 22.46
C ALA A 281 -15.98 6.84 23.68
N GLY A 282 -15.68 5.55 23.50
CA GLY A 282 -15.76 4.56 24.57
C GLY A 282 -14.79 4.88 25.72
N THR A 283 -15.23 4.62 26.95
CA THR A 283 -14.47 4.88 28.16
C THR A 283 -13.19 4.03 28.21
N ARG A 284 -12.07 4.67 28.54
CA ARG A 284 -10.76 4.04 28.66
C ARG A 284 -10.76 3.00 29.79
N GLY A 285 -10.32 1.77 29.49
CA GLY A 285 -10.20 0.70 30.48
C GLY A 285 -9.24 1.02 31.61
N PHE A 286 -9.55 0.50 32.81
CA PHE A 286 -8.74 0.68 34.01
C PHE A 286 -7.39 -0.05 33.88
N LYS A 287 -6.32 0.59 34.38
CA LYS A 287 -4.97 0.03 34.38
C LYS A 287 -4.87 -1.10 35.41
N GLY A 288 -4.32 -2.23 34.99
CA GLY A 288 -3.80 -3.29 35.87
C GLY A 288 -2.38 -2.99 36.31
#